data_AF-A0ABD3NNB8-F1
#
_entry.id   AF-A0ABD3NNB8-F1
#
_cell.length_a   1.000
_cell.length_b   1.000
_cell.length_c   1.000
_cell.angle_alpha   90.00
_cell.angle_beta   90.00
_cell.angle_gamma   90.00
#
_symmetry.space_group_name_H-M   'P 1'
#
loop_
_entity.id
_entity.type
_entity.pdbx_description
1 polymer ?
#
loop_
_entity_poly.entity_id
_entity_poly.type
_entity_poly.pdbx_seq_one_letter_code
_entity_poly.pdbx_strand_id
1 'polypeptide(L)'
;MSDGALDCWSSSTEAPFEWLTNFRSLRHLVLPSRVAFGHSSSSSSPSKKHNDAKLFERRPTTVQQLSLNALHVGCGTSAVGESLLCLRERTSSHGVLRYGNVINVDNDVRALEKMQRRWEGRQAHRENDRTGAASDRNEGMMGNMEWKCLDFNSDESCMSAMEGVYRRLMRHTPATCDEAGGCFDLVLDKSTLDCLLCSETTVVARFLCHVYRALRVPPPPPSNSNRDIGASSEYSWGGVYVLVSFHPAEFVENLLKRLPGADWHVEHEVIQREVGDITLENGVCAADEVDHDSNNSTEKATTFTSSSAWSSGSFQPDENYRRTVNVFTCRRCCAQSTKDEASLLPVYVLDREQVRMHIERTCDEWYQDTNPMVTSEREEQLRVAFSCATASKMNVTDDDRGENYADLSCANVTLDLRTCYDIIFTEAEKEHLAYEHFLEDWCAYCCRGDGDDSTHQTGMTVAIALDFLKEMQ
;
A
#
# COMPACT_ATOMS: atom_id res chain seq x y z
N MET A 1 -31.09 -10.79 35.57
CA MET A 1 -30.28 -11.84 36.24
C MET A 1 -30.18 -13.03 35.31
N SER A 2 -29.16 -13.00 34.46
CA SER A 2 -28.40 -14.14 33.94
C SER A 2 -27.51 -13.57 32.84
N ASP A 3 -26.48 -12.84 33.29
CA ASP A 3 -25.24 -12.67 32.55
C ASP A 3 -24.60 -14.04 32.34
N GLY A 4 -24.03 -14.27 31.16
CA GLY A 4 -23.12 -15.39 30.94
C GLY A 4 -23.34 -16.10 29.61
N ALA A 5 -23.01 -15.43 28.50
CA ALA A 5 -22.65 -16.08 27.23
C ALA A 5 -22.13 -15.08 26.19
N LEU A 6 -21.16 -14.21 26.52
CA LEU A 6 -20.54 -13.31 25.53
C LEU A 6 -19.02 -13.08 25.75
N ASP A 7 -18.33 -13.99 26.46
CA ASP A 7 -16.88 -13.90 26.71
C ASP A 7 -16.15 -15.18 26.29
N CYS A 8 -16.16 -15.53 24.99
CA CYS A 8 -15.33 -16.64 24.50
C CYS A 8 -14.53 -16.36 23.22
N TRP A 9 -14.52 -15.12 22.72
CA TRP A 9 -13.70 -14.72 21.55
C TRP A 9 -12.57 -13.74 21.90
N SER A 10 -12.17 -13.64 23.18
CA SER A 10 -11.09 -12.75 23.61
C SER A 10 -9.71 -13.42 23.74
N SER A 11 -9.53 -14.63 23.19
CA SER A 11 -8.19 -15.21 22.99
C SER A 11 -7.84 -15.24 21.51
N SER A 12 -7.87 -14.06 20.87
CA SER A 12 -7.29 -13.89 19.54
C SER A 12 -5.79 -14.11 19.65
N THR A 13 -5.38 -15.32 19.28
CA THR A 13 -4.01 -15.74 18.98
C THR A 13 -3.22 -14.59 18.38
N GLU A 14 -2.20 -14.15 19.10
CA GLU A 14 -1.17 -13.29 18.53
C GLU A 14 -0.67 -13.99 17.26
N ALA A 15 -0.70 -13.33 16.09
CA ALA A 15 0.03 -13.84 14.96
C ALA A 15 1.53 -13.66 15.31
N PRO A 16 2.29 -14.75 15.56
CA PRO A 16 3.70 -14.62 15.93
C PRO A 16 4.55 -14.20 14.72
N PHE A 17 3.97 -14.10 13.53
CA PHE A 17 4.67 -13.90 12.28
C PHE A 17 4.40 -12.54 11.65
N GLU A 18 5.40 -12.04 10.92
CA GLU A 18 5.27 -10.84 10.12
C GLU A 18 4.44 -11.14 8.86
N TRP A 19 3.23 -10.58 8.83
CA TRP A 19 2.35 -10.65 7.67
C TRP A 19 3.01 -9.99 6.46
N LEU A 20 2.68 -10.52 5.27
CA LEU A 20 3.23 -10.12 3.97
C LEU A 20 4.67 -10.59 3.81
N THR A 21 5.65 -9.77 4.16
CA THR A 21 7.06 -10.11 4.08
C THR A 21 7.82 -9.51 5.26
N ASN A 22 8.90 -10.19 5.64
CA ASN A 22 9.79 -9.74 6.70
C ASN A 22 10.60 -8.50 6.26
N PHE A 23 11.13 -7.77 7.25
CA PHE A 23 11.98 -6.62 6.98
C PHE A 23 13.24 -6.97 6.15
N ARG A 24 13.81 -8.16 6.33
CA ARG A 24 15.01 -8.61 5.61
C ARG A 24 14.83 -8.52 4.09
N SER A 25 13.67 -8.94 3.59
CA SER A 25 13.32 -8.88 2.17
C SER A 25 13.23 -7.44 1.65
N LEU A 26 12.76 -6.51 2.49
CA LEU A 26 12.60 -5.09 2.14
C LEU A 26 13.85 -4.24 2.39
N ARG A 27 14.82 -4.74 3.16
CA ARG A 27 15.95 -3.96 3.68
C ARG A 27 16.70 -3.20 2.60
N HIS A 28 16.96 -3.83 1.47
CA HIS A 28 17.69 -3.25 0.33
C HIS A 28 16.94 -2.09 -0.37
N LEU A 29 15.65 -1.91 -0.10
CA LEU A 29 14.79 -0.85 -0.65
C LEU A 29 14.80 0.39 0.23
N VAL A 30 14.97 0.17 1.53
CA VAL A 30 14.90 1.20 2.57
C VAL A 30 16.27 1.52 3.18
N LEU A 31 17.36 1.10 2.54
CA LEU A 31 18.71 1.50 2.96
C LEU A 31 18.82 3.04 2.97
N PRO A 32 19.38 3.65 4.02
CA PRO A 32 19.53 5.09 4.10
C PRO A 32 20.23 5.72 2.89
N SER A 33 21.26 5.08 2.34
CA SER A 33 21.93 5.57 1.12
C SER A 33 21.03 5.52 -0.11
N ARG A 34 20.23 4.46 -0.29
CA ARG A 34 19.25 4.36 -1.38
C ARG A 34 18.18 5.43 -1.24
N VAL A 35 17.67 5.67 -0.03
CA VAL A 35 16.66 6.71 0.22
C VAL A 35 17.24 8.10 -0.05
N ALA A 36 18.41 8.43 0.51
CA ALA A 36 19.03 9.74 0.37
C ALA A 36 19.60 10.02 -1.02
N PHE A 37 20.18 9.03 -1.70
CA PHE A 37 20.97 9.27 -2.92
C PHE A 37 20.42 8.58 -4.17
N GLY A 38 19.39 7.74 -4.04
CA GLY A 38 18.83 6.97 -5.15
C GLY A 38 19.73 5.83 -5.62
N HIS A 39 19.30 5.16 -6.69
CA HIS A 39 20.15 4.22 -7.41
C HIS A 39 21.20 4.99 -8.21
N SER A 40 22.45 4.98 -7.74
CA SER A 40 23.57 5.16 -8.66
C SER A 40 23.58 3.92 -9.57
N SER A 41 22.92 4.03 -10.71
CA SER A 41 22.91 3.03 -11.78
C SER A 41 24.35 2.75 -12.21
N SER A 42 24.95 1.70 -11.65
CA SER A 42 26.14 1.04 -12.20
C SER A 42 25.81 0.20 -13.44
N SER A 43 24.59 0.29 -13.97
CA SER A 43 24.16 -0.33 -15.22
C SER A 43 24.28 0.62 -16.42
N SER A 44 25.52 0.91 -16.83
CA SER A 44 25.79 1.15 -18.25
C SER A 44 27.08 0.42 -18.65
N SER A 45 27.01 -0.19 -19.82
CA SER A 45 27.89 -1.21 -20.38
C SER A 45 29.40 -0.88 -20.31
N PRO A 46 30.29 -1.90 -20.39
CA PRO A 46 31.73 -1.70 -20.41
C PRO A 46 32.18 -1.16 -21.78
N SER A 47 31.92 0.11 -22.06
CA SER A 47 32.50 0.79 -23.22
C SER A 47 33.50 1.86 -22.78
N LYS A 48 34.77 1.46 -22.83
CA LYS A 48 35.97 2.28 -23.04
C LYS A 48 36.18 3.49 -22.10
N LYS A 49 37.06 3.26 -21.11
CA LYS A 49 38.16 4.12 -20.65
C LYS A 49 38.08 5.60 -21.08
N HIS A 50 37.72 6.51 -20.16
CA HIS A 50 38.52 7.69 -19.79
C HIS A 50 37.89 8.47 -18.60
N ASN A 51 38.64 8.54 -17.49
CA ASN A 51 38.74 9.65 -16.52
C ASN A 51 37.55 10.23 -15.70
N ASP A 52 36.34 9.67 -15.69
CA ASP A 52 35.24 10.26 -14.87
C ASP A 52 35.13 9.74 -13.41
N ALA A 53 36.02 8.87 -12.96
CA ALA A 53 36.03 8.37 -11.58
C ALA A 53 36.45 9.42 -10.52
N LYS A 54 36.75 10.67 -10.90
CA LYS A 54 37.18 11.73 -9.98
C LYS A 54 36.09 12.72 -9.56
N LEU A 55 34.86 12.60 -10.06
CA LEU A 55 33.79 13.53 -9.67
C LEU A 55 33.10 13.18 -8.34
N PHE A 56 33.31 11.97 -7.80
CA PHE A 56 32.73 11.53 -6.53
C PHE A 56 33.68 11.63 -5.31
N GLU A 57 34.95 11.97 -5.52
CA GLU A 57 35.96 12.09 -4.44
C GLU A 57 35.96 13.46 -3.73
N ARG A 58 35.13 14.42 -4.17
CA ARG A 58 34.96 15.71 -3.48
C ARG A 58 33.65 15.78 -2.68
N ARG A 59 33.28 14.68 -2.01
CA ARG A 59 32.28 14.74 -0.94
C ARG A 59 32.90 15.41 0.29
N PRO A 60 32.16 16.24 1.05
CA PRO A 60 32.67 16.83 2.28
C PRO A 60 33.17 15.72 3.20
N THR A 61 34.44 15.79 3.61
CA THR A 61 35.15 14.82 4.45
C THR A 61 34.62 14.73 5.89
N THR A 62 33.44 15.27 6.17
CA THR A 62 32.85 15.40 7.51
C THR A 62 31.33 15.23 7.50
N VAL A 63 30.78 14.25 6.77
CA VAL A 63 29.40 13.80 7.06
C VAL A 63 29.44 12.99 8.35
N GLN A 64 29.45 13.66 9.50
CA GLN A 64 29.60 12.99 10.80
C GLN A 64 28.37 12.16 11.19
N GLN A 65 27.17 12.48 10.68
CA GLN A 65 25.97 11.65 10.85
C GLN A 65 24.84 12.19 9.98
N LEU A 66 24.19 11.38 9.14
CA LEU A 66 22.94 11.76 8.47
C LEU A 66 21.79 10.99 9.13
N SER A 67 20.79 11.73 9.61
CA SER A 67 19.59 11.18 10.23
C SER A 67 18.38 11.47 9.35
N LEU A 68 17.77 10.40 8.83
CA LEU A 68 16.58 10.46 7.98
C LEU A 68 15.29 10.35 8.81
N ASN A 69 14.19 10.81 8.26
CA ASN A 69 12.84 10.66 8.84
C ASN A 69 12.03 9.64 8.03
N ALA A 70 11.46 8.65 8.71
CA ALA A 70 10.56 7.67 8.11
C ALA A 70 9.14 7.76 8.68
N LEU A 71 8.15 7.56 7.82
CA LEU A 71 6.74 7.37 8.14
C LEU A 71 6.33 5.97 7.71
N HIS A 72 5.81 5.16 8.62
CA HIS A 72 5.26 3.84 8.35
C HIS A 72 3.74 3.91 8.48
N VAL A 73 3.04 3.86 7.35
CA VAL A 73 1.57 3.97 7.28
C VAL A 73 0.91 2.60 7.38
N GLY A 74 -0.23 2.55 8.08
CA GLY A 74 -0.95 1.31 8.41
C GLY A 74 -0.04 0.26 9.02
N CYS A 75 0.70 0.65 10.06
CA CYS A 75 1.79 -0.16 10.58
C CYS A 75 1.32 -1.49 11.22
N GLY A 76 0.05 -1.57 11.61
CA GLY A 76 -0.55 -2.69 12.32
C GLY A 76 0.33 -3.16 13.48
N THR A 77 0.66 -4.45 13.46
CA THR A 77 1.57 -5.07 14.44
C THR A 77 2.97 -5.36 13.86
N SER A 78 3.31 -4.80 12.71
CA SER A 78 4.60 -5.06 12.03
C SER A 78 5.80 -4.51 12.82
N ALA A 79 6.92 -5.23 12.75
CA ALA A 79 8.19 -4.82 13.33
C ALA A 79 9.03 -3.88 12.43
N VAL A 80 8.51 -3.47 11.27
CA VAL A 80 9.30 -2.67 10.31
C VAL A 80 9.73 -1.34 10.92
N GLY A 81 8.87 -0.65 11.67
CA GLY A 81 9.25 0.61 12.33
C GLY A 81 10.44 0.45 13.26
N GLU A 82 10.46 -0.63 14.04
CA GLU A 82 11.58 -0.98 14.94
C GLU A 82 12.86 -1.28 14.16
N SER A 83 12.71 -2.02 13.06
CA SER A 83 13.81 -2.42 12.18
C SER A 83 14.44 -1.22 11.47
N LEU A 84 13.62 -0.29 10.96
CA LEU A 84 14.08 0.97 10.37
C LEU A 84 14.90 1.80 11.37
N LEU A 85 14.44 1.91 12.61
CA LEU A 85 15.16 2.68 13.63
C LEU A 85 16.50 2.01 14.03
N CYS A 86 16.57 0.69 13.97
CA CYS A 86 17.79 -0.07 14.27
C CYS A 86 18.76 -0.16 13.07
N LEU A 87 18.29 0.10 11.85
CA LEU A 87 19.09 0.01 10.63
C LEU A 87 20.19 1.08 10.60
N ARG A 88 21.43 0.64 10.42
CA ARG A 88 22.61 1.51 10.31
C ARG A 88 23.43 1.12 9.09
N GLU A 89 23.75 2.10 8.26
CA GLU A 89 24.59 1.88 7.09
C GLU A 89 25.92 2.62 7.26
N ARG A 90 27.02 1.86 7.23
CA ARG A 90 28.38 2.41 7.32
C ARG A 90 28.85 2.83 5.93
N THR A 91 29.22 4.09 5.81
CA THR A 91 29.79 4.66 4.58
C THR A 91 31.30 4.44 4.51
N SER A 92 31.85 4.47 3.29
CA SER A 92 33.30 4.35 3.05
C SER A 92 34.14 5.44 3.72
N SER A 93 33.54 6.58 4.08
CA SER A 93 34.19 7.67 4.83
C SER A 93 34.07 7.53 6.34
N HIS A 94 33.77 6.34 6.88
CA HIS A 94 33.52 6.06 8.30
C HIS A 94 32.32 6.82 8.92
N GLY A 95 31.47 7.44 8.10
CA GLY A 95 30.20 8.03 8.56
C GLY A 95 29.11 6.96 8.69
N VAL A 96 28.11 7.20 9.53
CA VAL A 96 26.94 6.32 9.70
C VAL A 96 25.68 7.03 9.22
N LEU A 97 24.97 6.40 8.28
CA LEU A 97 23.63 6.80 7.86
C LEU A 97 22.60 5.98 8.65
N ARG A 98 21.53 6.63 9.11
CA ARG A 98 20.48 5.97 9.89
C ARG A 98 19.16 6.73 9.83
N TYR A 99 18.08 6.10 10.27
CA TYR A 99 16.84 6.80 10.57
C TYR A 99 16.92 7.41 11.97
N GLY A 100 16.74 8.73 12.04
CA GLY A 100 16.72 9.49 13.30
C GLY A 100 15.33 9.59 13.91
N ASN A 101 14.28 9.60 13.08
CA ASN A 101 12.89 9.60 13.51
C ASN A 101 12.11 8.56 12.71
N VAL A 102 11.35 7.70 13.39
CA VAL A 102 10.40 6.77 12.76
C VAL A 102 9.03 6.98 13.38
N ILE A 103 8.06 7.38 12.56
CA ILE A 103 6.68 7.62 12.99
C ILE A 103 5.83 6.48 12.43
N ASN A 104 5.18 5.73 13.30
CA ASN A 104 4.27 4.64 12.95
C ASN A 104 2.83 5.12 13.13
N VAL A 105 1.99 4.93 12.11
CA VAL A 105 0.60 5.36 12.16
C VAL A 105 -0.35 4.23 11.78
N ASP A 106 -1.46 4.14 12.48
CA ASP A 106 -2.53 3.15 12.26
C ASP A 106 -3.85 3.68 12.84
N ASN A 107 -5.00 3.17 12.40
CA ASN A 107 -6.29 3.51 13.01
C ASN A 107 -6.64 2.56 14.18
N ASP A 108 -6.00 1.40 14.29
CA ASP A 108 -6.15 0.47 15.40
C ASP A 108 -5.26 0.86 16.59
N VAL A 109 -5.87 1.56 17.55
CA VAL A 109 -5.23 1.95 18.80
C VAL A 109 -4.66 0.75 19.56
N ARG A 110 -5.31 -0.42 19.52
CA ARG A 110 -4.83 -1.62 20.23
C ARG A 110 -3.56 -2.16 19.61
N ALA A 111 -3.47 -2.16 18.28
CA ALA A 111 -2.26 -2.52 17.56
C ALA A 111 -1.10 -1.57 17.93
N LEU A 112 -1.36 -0.25 17.93
CA LEU A 112 -0.37 0.75 18.33
C LEU A 112 0.12 0.59 19.77
N GLU A 113 -0.79 0.41 20.73
CA GLU A 113 -0.45 0.18 22.14
C GLU A 113 0.35 -1.11 22.33
N LYS A 114 0.04 -2.15 21.57
CA LYS A 114 0.80 -3.41 21.59
C LYS A 114 2.22 -3.18 21.08
N MET A 115 2.35 -2.46 19.97
CA MET A 115 3.63 -2.12 19.36
C MET A 115 4.50 -1.25 20.27
N GLN A 116 3.91 -0.24 20.88
CA GLN A 116 4.61 0.62 21.84
C GLN A 116 5.13 -0.19 23.04
N ARG A 117 4.29 -1.02 23.67
CA ARG A 117 4.70 -1.89 24.78
C ARG A 117 5.83 -2.84 24.39
N ARG A 118 5.75 -3.44 23.20
CA ARG A 118 6.80 -4.33 22.67
C ARG A 118 8.13 -3.59 22.56
N TRP A 119 8.13 -2.38 22.02
CA TRP A 119 9.34 -1.57 21.91
C TRP A 119 9.90 -1.14 23.28
N GLU A 120 9.05 -0.66 24.19
CA GLU A 120 9.44 -0.25 25.54
C GLU A 120 10.08 -1.42 26.31
N GLY A 121 9.51 -2.62 26.20
CA GLY A 121 10.10 -3.84 26.76
C GLY A 121 11.51 -4.15 26.21
N ARG A 122 11.74 -3.93 24.91
CA ARG A 122 13.06 -4.10 24.28
C ARG A 122 14.07 -3.05 24.76
N GLN A 123 13.64 -1.80 24.98
CA GLN A 123 14.50 -0.76 25.53
C GLN A 123 14.91 -1.08 26.96
N ALA A 124 13.96 -1.47 27.81
CA ALA A 124 14.24 -1.83 29.20
C ALA A 124 15.21 -3.01 29.33
N HIS A 125 15.11 -4.02 28.46
CA HIS A 125 16.04 -5.15 28.47
C HIS A 125 17.47 -4.72 28.12
N ARG A 126 17.64 -3.86 27.11
CA ARG A 126 18.96 -3.31 26.72
C ARG A 126 19.58 -2.43 27.82
N GLU A 127 18.78 -1.63 28.50
CA GLU A 127 19.27 -0.81 29.62
C GLU A 127 19.80 -1.68 30.77
N ASN A 128 19.10 -2.78 31.07
CA ASN A 128 19.55 -3.74 32.07
C ASN A 128 20.86 -4.43 31.67
N ASP A 129 21.00 -4.88 30.42
CA ASP A 129 22.23 -5.53 29.93
C ASP A 129 23.45 -4.60 29.97
N ARG A 130 23.25 -3.30 29.69
CA ARG A 130 24.32 -2.28 29.76
C ARG A 130 24.85 -2.05 31.18
N THR A 131 24.05 -2.31 32.22
CA THR A 131 24.53 -2.19 33.61
C THR A 131 25.49 -3.33 34.02
N GLY A 132 25.56 -4.42 33.23
CA GLY A 132 26.42 -5.58 33.50
C GLY A 132 27.76 -5.61 32.76
N ALA A 133 27.90 -4.89 31.63
CA ALA A 133 29.09 -4.91 30.79
C ALA A 133 29.63 -3.49 30.54
N ALA A 134 30.85 -3.22 30.99
CA ALA A 134 31.59 -2.02 30.65
C ALA A 134 32.07 -2.11 29.19
N SER A 135 31.20 -1.86 28.21
CA SER A 135 31.59 -1.80 26.80
C SER A 135 31.06 -0.55 26.09
N ASP A 136 32.00 0.14 25.45
CA ASP A 136 31.89 1.13 24.39
C ASP A 136 30.89 2.30 24.53
N ARG A 137 31.46 3.44 24.91
CA ARG A 137 30.85 4.78 24.99
C ARG A 137 30.32 5.34 23.65
N ASN A 138 30.30 4.55 22.58
CA ASN A 138 29.95 5.00 21.23
C ASN A 138 28.66 4.40 20.66
N GLU A 139 27.87 3.66 21.45
CA GLU A 139 26.49 3.33 21.09
C GLU A 139 25.61 4.60 21.13
N GLY A 140 25.76 5.44 20.11
CA GLY A 140 25.10 6.73 19.97
C GLY A 140 23.58 6.62 20.09
N MET A 141 23.00 7.65 20.73
CA MET A 141 21.55 7.82 21.00
C MET A 141 20.73 7.18 19.89
N MET A 142 19.91 6.20 20.28
CA MET A 142 18.93 5.60 19.40
C MET A 142 17.97 6.70 18.92
N GLY A 143 17.49 6.60 17.68
CA GLY A 143 16.56 7.58 17.15
C GLY A 143 15.26 7.64 17.95
N ASN A 144 14.40 8.59 17.60
CA ASN A 144 13.08 8.74 18.19
C ASN A 144 12.06 7.88 17.45
N MET A 145 11.20 7.17 18.18
CA MET A 145 10.09 6.40 17.61
C MET A 145 8.78 6.79 18.26
N GLU A 146 7.76 7.04 17.44
CA GLU A 146 6.43 7.45 17.90
C GLU A 146 5.34 6.61 17.23
N TRP A 147 4.22 6.45 17.93
CA TRP A 147 3.00 5.83 17.45
C TRP A 147 1.88 6.85 17.48
N LYS A 148 1.12 6.98 16.40
CA LYS A 148 -0.01 7.91 16.29
C LYS A 148 -1.24 7.19 15.75
N CYS A 149 -2.37 7.36 16.43
CA CYS A 149 -3.65 6.98 15.88
C CYS A 149 -3.99 7.93 14.73
N LEU A 150 -4.17 7.40 13.53
CA LEU A 150 -4.46 8.16 12.33
C LEU A 150 -5.50 7.40 11.51
N ASP A 151 -6.62 8.08 11.24
CA ASP A 151 -7.69 7.56 10.40
C ASP A 151 -7.74 8.35 9.09
N PHE A 152 -7.43 7.68 7.97
CA PHE A 152 -7.48 8.26 6.64
C PHE A 152 -8.91 8.52 6.14
N ASN A 153 -9.94 8.14 6.89
CA ASN A 153 -11.31 8.59 6.61
C ASN A 153 -11.60 9.98 7.17
N SER A 154 -10.79 10.48 8.12
CA SER A 154 -11.03 11.75 8.82
C SER A 154 -9.89 12.75 8.62
N ASP A 155 -10.19 13.89 8.00
CA ASP A 155 -9.24 15.01 7.85
C ASP A 155 -8.76 15.53 9.20
N GLU A 156 -9.67 15.63 10.17
CA GLU A 156 -9.36 16.07 11.52
C GLU A 156 -8.37 15.11 12.20
N SER A 157 -8.59 13.79 12.05
CA SER A 157 -7.68 12.77 12.56
C SER A 157 -6.28 12.90 11.94
N CYS A 158 -6.20 12.99 10.61
CA CYS A 158 -4.95 13.15 9.88
C CYS A 158 -4.17 14.41 10.31
N MET A 159 -4.86 15.54 10.43
CA MET A 159 -4.25 16.81 10.84
C MET A 159 -3.81 16.77 12.31
N SER A 160 -4.68 16.36 13.22
CA SER A 160 -4.38 16.30 14.66
C SER A 160 -3.20 15.37 14.96
N ALA A 161 -3.14 14.21 14.31
CA ALA A 161 -2.07 13.24 14.50
C ALA A 161 -0.70 13.74 13.98
N MET A 162 -0.70 14.41 12.82
CA MET A 162 0.55 14.71 12.09
C MET A 162 1.03 16.15 12.22
N GLU A 163 0.19 17.12 12.55
CA GLU A 163 0.58 18.53 12.54
C GLU A 163 1.71 18.82 13.53
N GLY A 164 1.63 18.28 14.76
CA GLY A 164 2.70 18.40 15.75
C GLY A 164 4.01 17.76 15.28
N VAL A 165 3.92 16.65 14.55
CA VAL A 165 5.06 15.94 13.96
C VAL A 165 5.71 16.79 12.87
N TYR A 166 4.92 17.30 11.92
CA TYR A 166 5.42 18.17 10.85
C TYR A 166 6.08 19.42 11.43
N ARG A 167 5.39 20.14 12.33
CA ARG A 167 5.97 21.35 12.95
C ARG A 167 7.29 21.08 13.65
N ARG A 168 7.44 19.91 14.32
CA ARG A 168 8.68 19.53 15.01
C ARG A 168 9.80 19.18 14.03
N LEU A 169 9.52 18.37 13.02
CA LEU A 169 10.52 17.94 12.04
C LEU A 169 10.95 19.10 11.12
N MET A 170 10.08 20.07 10.89
CA MET A 170 10.35 21.24 10.05
C MET A 170 11.06 22.40 10.74
N ARG A 171 11.30 22.38 12.06
CA ARG A 171 11.90 23.51 12.82
C ARG A 171 13.28 23.94 12.31
N HIS A 172 13.92 23.15 11.46
CA HIS A 172 15.22 23.44 10.86
C HIS A 172 15.16 23.86 9.39
N THR A 173 13.96 24.03 8.82
CA THR A 173 13.76 24.45 7.43
C THR A 173 13.32 25.92 7.40
N PRO A 174 13.98 26.80 6.63
CA PRO A 174 13.61 28.22 6.58
C PRO A 174 12.15 28.37 6.14
N ALA A 175 11.35 28.97 7.03
CA ALA A 175 9.91 29.11 6.92
C ALA A 175 9.53 30.05 5.77
N THR A 176 8.93 29.49 4.70
CA THR A 176 8.23 30.27 3.67
C THR A 176 6.87 29.71 3.28
N CYS A 177 6.37 28.66 3.96
CA CYS A 177 5.06 28.09 3.64
C CYS A 177 4.25 27.87 4.92
N ASP A 178 3.03 28.41 4.96
CA ASP A 178 2.12 28.35 6.10
C ASP A 178 1.53 26.93 6.32
N GLU A 179 1.70 26.02 5.36
CA GLU A 179 1.21 24.64 5.48
C GLU A 179 2.32 23.64 5.81
N ALA A 180 2.27 23.03 6.98
CA ALA A 180 3.26 22.03 7.40
C ALA A 180 3.16 20.71 6.59
N GLY A 181 4.28 20.20 6.06
CA GLY A 181 4.34 18.94 5.30
C GLY A 181 5.61 18.80 4.46
N GLY A 182 6.01 17.60 4.08
CA GLY A 182 7.17 17.37 3.23
C GLY A 182 8.48 17.28 4.02
N CYS A 183 8.49 16.49 5.09
CA CYS A 183 9.64 16.32 5.98
C CYS A 183 10.12 14.86 6.11
N PHE A 184 9.44 13.91 5.45
CA PHE A 184 9.80 12.50 5.50
C PHE A 184 10.65 12.12 4.28
N ASP A 185 11.84 11.56 4.54
CA ASP A 185 12.71 11.03 3.49
C ASP A 185 12.18 9.68 2.96
N LEU A 186 11.49 8.91 3.82
CA LEU A 186 10.83 7.65 3.49
C LEU A 186 9.38 7.65 3.99
N VAL A 187 8.43 7.27 3.13
CA VAL A 187 7.10 6.78 3.52
C VAL A 187 7.04 5.32 3.11
N LEU A 188 6.78 4.42 4.04
CA LEU A 188 6.65 2.99 3.80
C LEU A 188 5.22 2.55 4.04
N ASP A 189 4.66 1.87 3.05
CA ASP A 189 3.33 1.29 3.05
C ASP A 189 3.44 -0.20 2.75
N LYS A 190 2.96 -1.01 3.71
CA LYS A 190 2.95 -2.47 3.59
C LYS A 190 1.50 -2.96 3.52
N SER A 191 0.92 -2.92 2.32
CA SER A 191 -0.48 -3.26 1.99
C SER A 191 -1.56 -2.40 2.67
N THR A 192 -1.24 -1.21 3.16
CA THR A 192 -2.27 -0.24 3.59
C THR A 192 -3.09 0.20 2.39
N LEU A 193 -2.44 0.54 1.27
CA LEU A 193 -3.17 0.88 0.04
C LEU A 193 -4.06 -0.27 -0.42
N ASP A 194 -3.58 -1.51 -0.37
CA ASP A 194 -4.38 -2.70 -0.73
C ASP A 194 -5.67 -2.78 0.10
N CYS A 195 -5.58 -2.56 1.42
CA CYS A 195 -6.74 -2.54 2.29
C CYS A 195 -7.70 -1.39 1.97
N LEU A 196 -7.16 -0.22 1.65
CA LEU A 196 -7.97 0.97 1.35
C LEU A 196 -8.62 0.92 -0.03
N LEU A 197 -8.03 0.21 -1.00
CA LEU A 197 -8.63 0.01 -2.32
C LEU A 197 -9.93 -0.80 -2.27
N CYS A 198 -10.17 -1.55 -1.20
CA CYS A 198 -11.45 -2.19 -0.90
C CYS A 198 -12.47 -1.24 -0.22
N SER A 199 -12.09 0.02 0.04
CA SER A 199 -12.91 1.03 0.70
C SER A 199 -13.39 2.10 -0.31
N GLU A 200 -14.08 3.13 0.18
CA GLU A 200 -14.49 4.27 -0.65
C GLU A 200 -13.28 4.99 -1.28
N THR A 201 -13.42 5.36 -2.56
CA THR A 201 -12.39 6.08 -3.34
C THR A 201 -11.97 7.41 -2.71
N THR A 202 -12.85 8.03 -1.93
CA THR A 202 -12.58 9.25 -1.13
C THR A 202 -11.48 9.02 -0.09
N VAL A 203 -11.47 7.85 0.54
CA VAL A 203 -10.47 7.45 1.56
C VAL A 203 -9.13 7.18 0.89
N VAL A 204 -9.13 6.45 -0.23
CA VAL A 204 -7.92 6.19 -1.03
C VAL A 204 -7.29 7.50 -1.52
N ALA A 205 -8.13 8.44 -2.00
CA ALA A 205 -7.67 9.74 -2.45
C ALA A 205 -7.02 10.53 -1.30
N ARG A 206 -7.65 10.54 -0.13
CA ARG A 206 -7.11 11.19 1.06
C ARG A 206 -5.78 10.58 1.47
N PHE A 207 -5.69 9.25 1.47
CA PHE A 207 -4.46 8.51 1.77
C PHE A 207 -3.31 8.92 0.84
N LEU A 208 -3.49 8.83 -0.48
CA LEU A 208 -2.45 9.18 -1.45
C LEU A 208 -2.05 10.66 -1.38
N CYS A 209 -3.01 11.57 -1.14
CA CYS A 209 -2.72 12.98 -0.89
C CYS A 209 -1.82 13.17 0.35
N HIS A 210 -2.08 12.44 1.44
CA HIS A 210 -1.25 12.50 2.64
C HIS A 210 0.13 11.88 2.46
N VAL A 211 0.23 10.76 1.74
CA VAL A 211 1.52 10.16 1.37
C VAL A 211 2.35 11.20 0.61
N TYR A 212 1.81 11.80 -0.45
CA TYR A 212 2.54 12.80 -1.24
C TYR A 212 2.89 14.06 -0.43
N ARG A 213 1.98 14.54 0.42
CA ARG A 213 2.21 15.66 1.35
C ARG A 213 3.32 15.37 2.35
N ALA A 214 3.46 14.12 2.82
CA ALA A 214 4.49 13.74 3.78
C ALA A 214 5.90 13.74 3.18
N LEU A 215 6.02 13.37 1.90
CA LEU A 215 7.30 13.21 1.21
C LEU A 215 8.10 14.51 1.13
N ARG A 216 9.35 14.43 1.57
CA ARG A 216 10.33 15.51 1.51
C ARG A 216 10.34 16.20 0.15
N VAL A 217 10.17 17.52 0.18
CA VAL A 217 10.31 18.36 -1.01
C VAL A 217 11.79 18.63 -1.23
N PRO A 218 12.36 18.29 -2.38
CA PRO A 218 13.72 18.69 -2.70
C PRO A 218 13.82 20.22 -2.86
N PRO A 219 14.92 20.85 -2.42
CA PRO A 219 15.14 22.27 -2.61
C PRO A 219 15.22 22.63 -4.10
N PRO A 220 14.76 23.83 -4.51
CA PRO A 220 14.88 24.27 -5.88
C PRO A 220 16.35 24.34 -6.31
N PRO A 221 16.67 24.05 -7.59
CA PRO A 221 18.03 24.20 -8.08
C PRO A 221 18.47 25.67 -7.93
N PRO A 222 19.74 25.92 -7.58
CA PRO A 222 20.24 27.29 -7.46
C PRO A 222 20.07 28.03 -8.80
N SER A 223 19.38 29.16 -8.76
CA SER A 223 19.19 30.06 -9.90
C SER A 223 20.52 30.74 -10.21
N ASN A 224 21.25 30.23 -11.20
CA ASN A 224 22.44 30.81 -11.85
C ASN A 224 23.09 32.03 -11.16
N SER A 225 24.19 31.82 -10.43
CA SER A 225 25.19 32.88 -10.25
C SER A 225 26.60 32.28 -10.26
N ASN A 226 27.24 32.37 -11.43
CA ASN A 226 28.66 32.13 -11.70
C ASN A 226 29.24 30.77 -11.30
N ARG A 227 30.12 30.27 -12.17
CA ARG A 227 30.89 29.04 -11.98
C ARG A 227 31.98 29.20 -10.90
N ASP A 228 31.58 29.41 -9.65
CA ASP A 228 32.46 29.19 -8.50
C ASP A 228 32.08 27.88 -7.82
N ILE A 229 32.83 26.87 -8.25
CA ILE A 229 32.86 25.50 -7.72
C ILE A 229 33.27 25.59 -6.25
N GLY A 230 32.34 25.43 -5.30
CA GLY A 230 32.73 25.33 -3.90
C GLY A 230 31.65 25.34 -2.83
N ALA A 231 30.41 25.76 -3.12
CA ALA A 231 29.30 25.66 -2.16
C ALA A 231 28.38 24.49 -2.54
N SER A 232 28.08 23.68 -1.54
CA SER A 232 27.65 22.29 -1.63
C SER A 232 26.30 22.08 -2.34
N SER A 233 26.32 21.18 -3.33
CA SER A 233 25.18 20.38 -3.84
C SER A 233 24.63 19.44 -2.77
N GLU A 234 24.49 19.94 -1.55
CA GLU A 234 24.01 19.20 -0.40
C GLU A 234 22.47 19.21 -0.48
N TYR A 235 21.87 18.03 -0.68
CA TYR A 235 20.43 17.74 -0.53
C TYR A 235 19.52 17.96 -1.73
N SER A 236 19.90 17.56 -2.95
CA SER A 236 19.00 17.59 -4.12
C SER A 236 17.99 16.43 -4.21
N TRP A 237 17.72 15.68 -3.13
CA TRP A 237 16.85 14.50 -3.20
C TRP A 237 15.45 14.77 -2.66
N GLY A 238 14.44 14.24 -3.36
CA GLY A 238 13.07 14.16 -2.87
C GLY A 238 12.84 12.90 -2.03
N GLY A 239 11.77 12.93 -1.23
CA GLY A 239 11.33 11.78 -0.44
C GLY A 239 10.93 10.60 -1.32
N VAL A 240 10.97 9.42 -0.73
CA VAL A 240 10.65 8.14 -1.37
C VAL A 240 9.42 7.52 -0.72
N TYR A 241 8.45 7.12 -1.53
CA TYR A 241 7.34 6.27 -1.12
C TYR A 241 7.62 4.83 -1.58
N VAL A 242 7.68 3.89 -0.65
CA VAL A 242 7.83 2.45 -0.93
C VAL A 242 6.51 1.78 -0.59
N LEU A 243 5.86 1.20 -1.60
CA LEU A 243 4.60 0.48 -1.48
C LEU A 243 4.83 -1.01 -1.75
N VAL A 244 4.46 -1.86 -0.80
CA VAL A 244 4.36 -3.31 -0.98
C VAL A 244 2.90 -3.66 -1.23
N SER A 245 2.60 -4.31 -2.36
CA SER A 245 1.23 -4.57 -2.81
C SER A 245 1.05 -5.97 -3.37
N PHE A 246 -0.13 -6.56 -3.14
CA PHE A 246 -0.58 -7.78 -3.82
C PHE A 246 -1.43 -7.52 -5.07
N HIS A 247 -1.82 -6.29 -5.33
CA HIS A 247 -2.55 -5.99 -6.54
C HIS A 247 -1.69 -6.25 -7.78
N PRO A 248 -2.32 -6.56 -8.93
CA PRO A 248 -1.63 -6.70 -10.20
C PRO A 248 -0.74 -5.49 -10.49
N ALA A 249 0.47 -5.73 -11.00
CA ALA A 249 1.45 -4.66 -11.11
C ALA A 249 0.99 -3.55 -12.06
N GLU A 250 0.37 -3.91 -13.18
CA GLU A 250 -0.14 -2.96 -14.18
C GLU A 250 -1.20 -2.03 -13.59
N PHE A 251 -2.08 -2.54 -12.72
CA PHE A 251 -3.10 -1.75 -12.03
C PHE A 251 -2.45 -0.68 -11.14
N VAL A 252 -1.53 -1.09 -10.26
CA VAL A 252 -0.87 -0.19 -9.31
C VAL A 252 0.05 0.79 -10.03
N GLU A 253 0.77 0.35 -11.06
CA GLU A 253 1.59 1.24 -11.89
C GLU A 253 0.76 2.34 -12.54
N ASN A 254 -0.40 2.00 -13.14
CA ASN A 254 -1.28 2.98 -13.76
C ASN A 254 -1.83 3.97 -12.72
N LEU A 255 -2.22 3.46 -11.55
CA LEU A 255 -2.69 4.27 -10.43
C LEU A 255 -1.64 5.32 -10.00
N LEU A 256 -0.38 4.91 -9.84
CA LEU A 256 0.69 5.75 -9.31
C LEU A 256 1.37 6.64 -10.37
N LYS A 257 1.67 6.12 -11.57
CA LYS A 257 2.38 6.88 -12.63
C LYS A 257 1.54 8.03 -13.19
N ARG A 258 0.21 7.90 -13.15
CA ARG A 258 -0.72 8.90 -13.69
C ARG A 258 -1.44 9.70 -12.60
N LEU A 259 -1.00 9.59 -11.35
CA LEU A 259 -1.63 10.27 -10.22
C LEU A 259 -1.63 11.81 -10.43
N PRO A 260 -2.80 12.47 -10.52
CA PRO A 260 -2.88 13.88 -10.87
C PRO A 260 -2.09 14.79 -9.91
N GLY A 261 -1.25 15.64 -10.48
CA GLY A 261 -0.45 16.61 -9.74
C GLY A 261 0.82 16.06 -9.08
N ALA A 262 0.94 14.73 -8.92
CA ALA A 262 2.09 14.08 -8.32
C ALA A 262 3.28 14.08 -9.30
N ASP A 263 4.36 14.74 -8.91
CA ASP A 263 5.63 14.73 -9.63
C ASP A 263 6.60 13.76 -8.95
N TRP A 264 6.55 12.49 -9.35
CA TRP A 264 7.45 11.43 -8.89
C TRP A 264 7.81 10.47 -10.03
N HIS A 265 8.92 9.75 -9.86
CA HIS A 265 9.32 8.64 -10.72
C HIS A 265 8.95 7.33 -10.04
N VAL A 266 8.22 6.45 -10.75
CA VAL A 266 7.74 5.16 -10.22
C VAL A 266 8.57 4.02 -10.82
N GLU A 267 9.20 3.23 -9.95
CA GLU A 267 9.89 1.98 -10.27
C GLU A 267 9.10 0.80 -9.72
N HIS A 268 9.04 -0.30 -10.48
CA HIS A 268 8.44 -1.56 -10.05
C HIS A 268 9.51 -2.65 -9.99
N GLU A 269 9.46 -3.43 -8.92
CA GLU A 269 10.25 -4.63 -8.72
C GLU A 269 9.40 -5.73 -8.07
N VAL A 270 9.77 -6.98 -8.33
CA VAL A 270 9.17 -8.16 -7.72
C VAL A 270 10.20 -8.76 -6.78
N ILE A 271 9.86 -8.85 -5.49
CA ILE A 271 10.76 -9.42 -4.48
C ILE A 271 10.23 -10.77 -3.99
N GLN A 272 11.13 -11.60 -3.46
CA GLN A 272 10.73 -12.82 -2.77
C GLN A 272 10.10 -12.48 -1.42
N ARG A 273 9.02 -13.18 -1.13
CA ARG A 273 8.26 -13.08 0.11
C ARG A 273 8.87 -14.04 1.12
N GLU A 274 9.38 -13.49 2.22
CA GLU A 274 9.80 -14.28 3.37
C GLU A 274 8.91 -13.98 4.58
N VAL A 275 8.28 -15.01 5.17
CA VAL A 275 7.50 -14.85 6.40
C VAL A 275 8.40 -15.19 7.58
N GLY A 276 8.69 -14.21 8.43
CA GLY A 276 9.52 -14.38 9.63
C GLY A 276 8.67 -14.50 10.91
N ASP A 277 9.17 -15.23 11.90
CA ASP A 277 8.59 -15.28 13.25
C ASP A 277 9.17 -14.14 14.11
N ILE A 278 8.31 -13.18 14.46
CA ILE A 278 8.64 -11.98 15.24
C ILE A 278 9.04 -12.37 16.68
N THR A 279 8.57 -13.51 17.18
CA THR A 279 8.87 -13.97 18.55
C THR A 279 10.29 -14.54 18.69
N LEU A 280 10.86 -15.07 17.61
CA LEU A 280 12.24 -15.56 17.56
C LEU A 280 13.27 -14.43 17.47
N GLU A 281 12.90 -13.26 16.96
CA GLU A 281 13.73 -12.05 16.94
C GLU A 281 13.81 -11.32 18.31
N ASN A 282 13.32 -11.95 19.39
CA ASN A 282 13.59 -11.51 20.76
C ASN A 282 15.05 -11.77 21.20
N GLY A 283 15.85 -12.44 20.37
CA GLY A 283 17.31 -12.39 20.49
C GLY A 283 17.80 -10.99 20.12
N VAL A 284 18.32 -10.26 21.12
CA VAL A 284 19.04 -8.98 21.04
C VAL A 284 19.08 -8.40 19.62
N CYS A 285 18.26 -7.39 19.32
CA CYS A 285 18.47 -6.53 18.15
C CYS A 285 19.86 -5.89 18.31
N ALA A 286 20.91 -6.60 17.92
CA ALA A 286 22.17 -5.99 17.55
C ALA A 286 21.82 -4.97 16.45
N ALA A 287 22.50 -3.82 16.44
CA ALA A 287 22.35 -2.90 15.32
C ALA A 287 22.54 -3.70 14.02
N ASP A 288 21.56 -3.68 13.11
CA ASP A 288 21.70 -4.31 11.79
C ASP A 288 22.61 -3.37 10.99
N GLU A 289 23.91 -3.55 11.19
CA GLU A 289 24.95 -2.80 10.53
C GLU A 289 25.21 -3.42 9.16
N VAL A 290 25.02 -2.62 8.11
CA VAL A 290 25.34 -3.00 6.75
C VAL A 290 26.53 -2.15 6.28
N ASP A 291 27.58 -2.81 5.79
CA ASP A 291 28.74 -2.15 5.21
C ASP A 291 28.48 -1.82 3.73
N HIS A 292 28.69 -0.57 3.33
CA HIS A 292 28.45 -0.11 1.95
C HIS A 292 29.28 -0.85 0.89
N ASP A 293 30.47 -1.33 1.24
CA ASP A 293 31.41 -2.03 0.34
C ASP A 293 31.29 -3.57 0.40
N SER A 294 30.39 -4.10 1.23
CA SER A 294 30.12 -5.54 1.22
C SER A 294 29.36 -5.86 -0.07
N ASN A 295 30.13 -6.29 -1.08
CA ASN A 295 29.68 -6.74 -2.39
C ASN A 295 28.26 -7.29 -2.29
N ASN A 296 27.31 -6.62 -2.94
CA ASN A 296 26.01 -7.17 -3.25
C ASN A 296 26.25 -8.61 -3.71
N SER A 297 25.94 -9.59 -2.86
CA SER A 297 25.33 -10.80 -3.38
C SER A 297 24.07 -10.27 -4.05
N THR A 298 24.18 -9.93 -5.32
CA THR A 298 23.06 -9.84 -6.23
C THR A 298 22.38 -11.19 -6.13
N GLU A 299 21.49 -11.33 -5.16
CA GLU A 299 20.25 -12.04 -5.37
C GLU A 299 19.72 -11.40 -6.63
N LYS A 300 19.97 -12.09 -7.75
CA LYS A 300 19.56 -11.63 -9.06
C LYS A 300 18.09 -11.27 -8.90
N ALA A 301 17.72 -10.05 -9.28
CA ALA A 301 16.35 -9.75 -9.66
C ALA A 301 15.99 -10.72 -10.78
N THR A 302 15.51 -11.90 -10.40
CA THR A 302 14.97 -12.88 -11.33
C THR A 302 13.73 -12.22 -11.88
N THR A 303 13.73 -12.00 -13.18
CA THR A 303 12.60 -11.47 -13.92
C THR A 303 11.49 -12.51 -13.85
N PHE A 304 10.69 -12.46 -12.80
CA PHE A 304 9.51 -13.29 -12.66
C PHE A 304 8.39 -12.59 -13.40
N THR A 305 7.86 -13.24 -14.43
CA THR A 305 6.58 -12.84 -15.01
C THR A 305 5.50 -13.18 -13.99
N SER A 306 4.91 -12.15 -13.38
CA SER A 306 3.70 -12.30 -12.57
C SER A 306 2.61 -12.91 -13.46
N SER A 307 2.11 -14.09 -13.10
CA SER A 307 0.82 -14.55 -13.60
C SER A 307 -0.27 -13.95 -12.70
N SER A 308 -1.36 -13.46 -13.29
CA SER A 308 -2.50 -12.98 -12.52
C SER A 308 -3.21 -14.19 -11.91
N ALA A 309 -3.31 -14.23 -10.57
CA ALA A 309 -4.06 -15.28 -9.87
C ALA A 309 -5.57 -15.25 -10.17
N TRP A 310 -6.04 -14.24 -10.91
CA TRP A 310 -7.46 -13.94 -11.15
C TRP A 310 -7.88 -14.06 -12.62
N SER A 311 -7.04 -14.57 -13.52
CA SER A 311 -7.26 -14.51 -14.98
C SER A 311 -8.44 -15.32 -15.54
N SER A 312 -9.31 -15.88 -14.70
CA SER A 312 -10.39 -16.78 -15.13
C SER A 312 -11.52 -16.94 -14.10
N GLY A 313 -11.74 -15.96 -13.21
CA GLY A 313 -12.78 -16.04 -12.18
C GLY A 313 -12.58 -17.16 -11.14
N SER A 314 -11.41 -17.79 -11.14
CA SER A 314 -10.99 -18.77 -10.13
C SER A 314 -9.62 -18.37 -9.60
N PHE A 315 -9.50 -18.29 -8.27
CA PHE A 315 -8.24 -17.96 -7.61
C PHE A 315 -7.30 -19.18 -7.64
N GLN A 316 -6.47 -19.27 -8.68
CA GLN A 316 -5.45 -20.32 -8.82
C GLN A 316 -4.05 -19.71 -8.85
N PRO A 317 -3.56 -19.17 -7.72
CA PRO A 317 -2.23 -18.59 -7.66
C PRO A 317 -1.17 -19.65 -7.94
N ASP A 318 -0.27 -19.37 -8.87
CA ASP A 318 0.89 -20.22 -9.11
C ASP A 318 1.89 -20.16 -7.92
N GLU A 319 2.92 -21.02 -7.95
CA GLU A 319 3.94 -21.00 -6.89
C GLU A 319 4.67 -19.66 -6.78
N ASN A 320 4.80 -18.91 -7.88
CA ASN A 320 5.50 -17.64 -7.90
C ASN A 320 4.67 -16.55 -7.20
N TYR A 321 3.36 -16.48 -7.47
CA TYR A 321 2.42 -15.60 -6.78
C TYR A 321 2.47 -15.84 -5.26
N ARG A 322 2.55 -17.09 -4.83
CA ARG A 322 2.65 -17.43 -3.39
C ARG A 322 3.97 -17.00 -2.74
N ARG A 323 5.05 -16.90 -3.53
CA ARG A 323 6.41 -16.65 -3.04
C ARG A 323 6.94 -15.26 -3.36
N THR A 324 6.16 -14.39 -3.99
CA THR A 324 6.61 -13.06 -4.39
C THR A 324 5.60 -11.99 -4.02
N VAL A 325 6.04 -10.74 -4.02
CA VAL A 325 5.17 -9.57 -3.82
C VAL A 325 5.67 -8.42 -4.71
N ASN A 326 4.74 -7.58 -5.17
CA ASN A 326 5.08 -6.40 -5.95
C ASN A 326 5.53 -5.29 -5.01
N VAL A 327 6.62 -4.61 -5.36
CA VAL A 327 7.08 -3.42 -4.66
C VAL A 327 7.24 -2.27 -5.63
N PHE A 328 6.67 -1.13 -5.27
CA PHE A 328 6.74 0.12 -6.03
C PHE A 328 7.54 1.14 -5.26
N THR A 329 8.51 1.76 -5.91
CA THR A 329 9.30 2.86 -5.37
C THR A 329 8.98 4.14 -6.12
N CYS A 330 8.28 5.07 -5.47
CA CYS A 330 7.93 6.37 -6.02
C CYS A 330 8.86 7.43 -5.43
N ARG A 331 9.80 7.94 -6.22
CA ARG A 331 10.72 9.01 -5.79
C ARG A 331 10.22 10.36 -6.26
N ARG A 332 9.99 11.28 -5.33
CA ARG A 332 9.60 12.64 -5.65
C ARG A 332 10.68 13.37 -6.46
N CYS A 333 10.28 14.03 -7.52
CA CYS A 333 11.18 14.80 -8.40
C CYS A 333 11.48 16.19 -7.83
N CYS A 334 12.63 16.75 -8.22
CA CYS A 334 12.89 18.18 -8.10
C CYS A 334 11.95 18.93 -9.02
N ALA A 335 11.08 19.77 -8.45
CA ALA A 335 10.12 20.57 -9.20
C ALA A 335 10.85 21.30 -10.34
N GLN A 336 10.69 20.80 -11.56
CA GLN A 336 11.13 21.53 -12.74
C GLN A 336 10.13 22.67 -12.89
N SER A 337 10.63 23.89 -12.75
CA SER A 337 9.97 25.18 -13.03
C SER A 337 9.17 25.16 -14.35
N THR A 338 7.99 24.55 -14.33
CA THR A 338 7.08 24.47 -15.48
C THR A 338 5.61 24.58 -15.06
N LYS A 339 5.29 24.69 -13.76
CA LYS A 339 3.95 25.06 -13.35
C LYS A 339 3.84 26.58 -13.40
N ASP A 340 2.98 27.06 -14.31
CA ASP A 340 2.54 28.44 -14.39
C ASP A 340 2.34 29.05 -13.00
N GLU A 341 2.77 30.30 -12.81
CA GLU A 341 2.68 31.07 -11.55
C GLU A 341 1.23 31.26 -11.01
N ALA A 342 0.24 30.58 -11.59
CA ALA A 342 -1.17 30.69 -11.26
C ALA A 342 -1.69 29.68 -10.21
N SER A 343 -0.93 28.65 -9.80
CA SER A 343 -1.40 27.72 -8.77
C SER A 343 -1.06 28.23 -7.35
N LEU A 344 -2.08 28.65 -6.61
CA LEU A 344 -1.96 29.09 -5.21
C LEU A 344 -1.61 27.97 -4.21
N LEU A 345 -1.62 26.70 -4.64
CA LEU A 345 -1.36 25.55 -3.78
C LEU A 345 0.15 25.27 -3.64
N PRO A 346 0.64 24.89 -2.45
CA PRO A 346 2.01 24.43 -2.28
C PRO A 346 2.31 23.23 -3.19
N VAL A 347 3.55 23.13 -3.69
CA VAL A 347 4.00 22.10 -4.66
C VAL A 347 3.81 20.66 -4.18
N TYR A 348 3.49 20.45 -2.90
CA TYR A 348 3.27 19.15 -2.23
C TYR A 348 1.82 18.86 -1.83
N VAL A 349 0.86 19.69 -2.23
CA VAL A 349 -0.57 19.44 -2.00
C VAL A 349 -1.20 19.03 -3.33
N LEU A 350 -1.79 17.83 -3.35
CA LEU A 350 -2.53 17.32 -4.50
C LEU A 350 -3.98 17.79 -4.44
N ASP A 351 -4.60 17.96 -5.61
CA ASP A 351 -6.04 18.17 -5.72
C ASP A 351 -6.75 16.84 -5.42
N ARG A 352 -7.40 16.78 -4.25
CA ARG A 352 -8.07 15.59 -3.76
C ARG A 352 -9.17 15.09 -4.71
N GLU A 353 -9.91 16.00 -5.33
CA GLU A 353 -11.02 15.64 -6.19
C GLU A 353 -10.52 15.07 -7.52
N GLN A 354 -9.46 15.65 -8.09
CA GLN A 354 -8.80 15.08 -9.26
C GLN A 354 -8.21 13.71 -8.97
N VAL A 355 -7.59 13.53 -7.80
CA VAL A 355 -7.07 12.23 -7.36
C VAL A 355 -8.21 11.21 -7.20
N ARG A 356 -9.33 11.58 -6.57
CA ARG A 356 -10.51 10.71 -6.41
C ARG A 356 -11.06 10.24 -7.76
N MET A 357 -11.30 11.18 -8.69
CA MET A 357 -11.76 10.86 -10.04
C MET A 357 -10.77 9.98 -10.82
N HIS A 358 -9.48 10.13 -10.57
CA HIS A 358 -8.45 9.29 -11.18
C HIS A 358 -8.47 7.86 -10.61
N ILE A 359 -8.63 7.71 -9.29
CA ILE A 359 -8.78 6.39 -8.65
C ILE A 359 -10.00 5.69 -9.20
N GLU A 360 -11.16 6.36 -9.25
CA GLU A 360 -12.41 5.81 -9.81
C GLU A 360 -12.20 5.34 -11.23
N ARG A 361 -11.71 6.21 -12.11
CA ARG A 361 -11.44 5.84 -13.51
C ARG A 361 -10.48 4.66 -13.62
N THR A 362 -9.43 4.61 -12.80
CA THR A 362 -8.45 3.52 -12.84
C THR A 362 -9.06 2.21 -12.36
N CYS A 363 -9.91 2.24 -11.33
CA CYS A 363 -10.67 1.09 -10.88
C CYS A 363 -11.67 0.64 -11.95
N ASP A 364 -12.46 1.54 -12.51
CA ASP A 364 -13.44 1.25 -13.56
C ASP A 364 -12.77 0.63 -14.79
N GLU A 365 -11.72 1.26 -15.33
CA GLU A 365 -10.94 0.74 -16.47
C GLU A 365 -10.36 -0.66 -16.16
N TRP A 366 -9.94 -0.91 -14.91
CA TRP A 366 -9.39 -2.19 -14.53
C TRP A 366 -10.46 -3.27 -14.39
N TYR A 367 -11.50 -3.02 -13.62
CA TYR A 367 -12.51 -4.01 -13.26
C TYR A 367 -13.62 -4.17 -14.30
N GLN A 368 -13.79 -3.21 -15.22
CA GLN A 368 -14.75 -3.33 -16.33
C GLN A 368 -14.09 -3.79 -17.63
N ASP A 369 -12.90 -3.27 -17.96
CA ASP A 369 -12.27 -3.56 -19.26
C ASP A 369 -11.18 -4.64 -19.17
N THR A 370 -10.33 -4.58 -18.14
CA THR A 370 -9.11 -5.41 -18.08
C THR A 370 -9.33 -6.76 -17.39
N ASN A 371 -10.08 -6.76 -16.29
CA ASN A 371 -10.37 -7.96 -15.49
C ASN A 371 -11.84 -7.99 -15.04
N PRO A 372 -12.80 -8.07 -15.98
CA PRO A 372 -14.20 -8.13 -15.63
C PRO A 372 -14.60 -9.42 -14.94
N MET A 373 -15.22 -9.30 -13.77
CA MET A 373 -16.06 -10.32 -13.13
C MET A 373 -17.03 -11.02 -14.12
N VAL A 374 -17.69 -10.29 -15.03
CA VAL A 374 -18.57 -10.85 -16.07
C VAL A 374 -17.86 -10.87 -17.43
N THR A 375 -17.10 -11.92 -17.70
CA THR A 375 -16.52 -12.17 -19.03
C THR A 375 -17.60 -12.69 -20.01
N SER A 376 -17.34 -12.64 -21.32
CA SER A 376 -18.26 -13.23 -22.32
C SER A 376 -18.50 -14.73 -22.10
N GLU A 377 -17.49 -15.44 -21.60
CA GLU A 377 -17.62 -16.86 -21.25
C GLU A 377 -18.52 -17.05 -20.02
N ARG A 378 -18.32 -16.27 -18.95
CA ARG A 378 -19.16 -16.33 -17.75
C ARG A 378 -20.60 -15.93 -18.07
N GLU A 379 -20.81 -14.92 -18.91
CA GLU A 379 -22.15 -14.52 -19.36
C GLU A 379 -22.89 -15.68 -20.02
N GLU A 380 -22.25 -16.39 -20.95
CA GLU A 380 -22.85 -17.56 -21.61
C GLU A 380 -23.16 -18.67 -20.61
N GLN A 381 -22.24 -18.96 -19.69
CA GLN A 381 -22.45 -19.95 -18.62
C GLN A 381 -23.66 -19.59 -17.74
N LEU A 382 -23.79 -18.31 -17.36
CA LEU A 382 -24.93 -17.82 -16.59
C LEU A 382 -26.23 -17.95 -17.38
N ARG A 383 -26.24 -17.61 -18.67
CA ARG A 383 -27.43 -17.76 -19.54
C ARG A 383 -27.89 -19.21 -19.62
N VAL A 384 -26.96 -20.16 -19.77
CA VAL A 384 -27.27 -21.59 -19.77
C VAL A 384 -27.79 -22.04 -18.39
N ALA A 385 -27.13 -21.66 -17.30
CA ALA A 385 -27.53 -22.06 -15.95
C ALA A 385 -28.93 -21.55 -15.57
N PHE A 386 -29.23 -20.28 -15.86
CA PHE A 386 -30.57 -19.71 -15.67
C PHE A 386 -31.63 -20.42 -16.51
N SER A 387 -31.31 -20.78 -17.75
CA SER A 387 -32.23 -21.52 -18.63
C SER A 387 -32.54 -22.92 -18.07
N CYS A 388 -31.53 -23.63 -17.58
CA CYS A 388 -31.70 -24.95 -16.94
C CYS A 388 -32.53 -24.86 -15.65
N ALA A 389 -32.26 -23.87 -14.80
CA ALA A 389 -33.00 -23.66 -13.56
C ALA A 389 -34.46 -23.28 -13.82
N THR A 390 -34.70 -22.45 -14.84
CA THR A 390 -36.03 -22.06 -15.30
C THR A 390 -36.83 -23.26 -15.81
N ALA A 391 -36.24 -24.08 -16.68
CA ALA A 391 -36.88 -25.30 -17.19
C ALA A 391 -37.22 -26.28 -16.07
N SER A 392 -36.33 -26.43 -15.08
CA SER A 392 -36.57 -27.28 -13.90
C SER A 392 -37.75 -26.77 -13.07
N LYS A 393 -37.88 -25.45 -12.90
CA LYS A 393 -39.01 -24.82 -12.18
C LYS A 393 -40.34 -25.01 -12.92
N MET A 394 -40.34 -24.87 -14.25
CA MET A 394 -41.54 -25.08 -15.10
C MET A 394 -42.01 -26.53 -15.11
N ASN A 395 -41.08 -27.50 -15.20
CA ASN A 395 -41.41 -28.93 -15.17
C ASN A 395 -42.00 -29.41 -13.84
N VAL A 396 -41.76 -28.70 -12.73
CA VAL A 396 -42.35 -29.01 -11.41
C VAL A 396 -43.77 -28.46 -11.28
N THR A 397 -44.13 -27.42 -12.05
CA THR A 397 -45.46 -26.79 -12.00
C THR A 397 -46.48 -27.41 -12.97
N ASP A 398 -46.08 -28.35 -13.82
CA ASP A 398 -46.91 -28.86 -14.93
C ASP A 398 -47.78 -30.09 -14.59
N ASP A 399 -47.97 -30.39 -13.30
CA ASP A 399 -48.80 -31.53 -12.86
C ASP A 399 -50.29 -31.18 -12.63
N ASP A 400 -50.79 -29.99 -13.01
CA ASP A 400 -52.23 -29.70 -12.83
C ASP A 400 -52.96 -28.79 -13.84
N ARG A 401 -52.35 -28.15 -14.85
CA ARG A 401 -53.14 -27.45 -15.89
C ARG A 401 -52.47 -27.42 -17.26
N GLY A 402 -52.88 -28.37 -18.11
CA GLY A 402 -52.56 -28.36 -19.53
C GLY A 402 -53.15 -27.15 -20.25
N GLU A 403 -52.36 -26.09 -20.38
CA GLU A 403 -52.53 -25.08 -21.41
C GLU A 403 -51.19 -24.83 -22.12
N ASN A 404 -51.22 -24.92 -23.46
CA ASN A 404 -50.07 -24.73 -24.35
C ASN A 404 -49.45 -23.33 -24.19
N TYR A 405 -48.36 -23.23 -23.45
CA TYR A 405 -47.47 -22.05 -23.44
C TYR A 405 -46.14 -22.37 -24.15
N ALA A 406 -46.20 -22.67 -25.45
CA ALA A 406 -45.01 -22.93 -26.26
C ALA A 406 -44.27 -21.65 -26.71
N ASP A 407 -44.58 -20.49 -26.14
CA ASP A 407 -44.04 -19.18 -26.58
C ASP A 407 -43.55 -18.28 -25.41
N LEU A 408 -43.45 -18.82 -24.19
CA LEU A 408 -42.81 -18.12 -23.07
C LEU A 408 -41.30 -18.24 -23.20
N SER A 409 -40.68 -17.22 -23.80
CA SER A 409 -39.24 -17.00 -23.75
C SER A 409 -38.72 -17.19 -22.32
N CYS A 410 -37.84 -18.18 -22.10
CA CYS A 410 -37.15 -18.43 -20.83
C CYS A 410 -36.42 -17.19 -20.29
N ALA A 411 -36.20 -16.15 -21.11
CA ALA A 411 -35.56 -14.92 -20.70
C ALA A 411 -36.35 -14.09 -19.67
N ASN A 412 -37.67 -14.31 -19.55
CA ASN A 412 -38.54 -13.50 -18.68
C ASN A 412 -38.94 -14.20 -17.37
N VAL A 413 -38.43 -15.41 -17.10
CA VAL A 413 -38.80 -16.13 -15.87
C VAL A 413 -37.91 -15.68 -14.72
N THR A 414 -38.54 -15.29 -13.61
CA THR A 414 -37.85 -14.87 -12.38
C THR A 414 -37.52 -16.06 -11.50
N LEU A 415 -36.24 -16.22 -11.17
CA LEU A 415 -35.75 -17.16 -10.16
C LEU A 415 -35.68 -16.48 -8.79
N ASP A 416 -35.87 -17.24 -7.71
CA ASP A 416 -35.73 -16.71 -6.35
C ASP A 416 -34.26 -16.38 -6.05
N LEU A 417 -34.05 -15.43 -5.13
CA LEU A 417 -32.71 -14.92 -4.81
C LEU A 417 -31.73 -15.99 -4.33
N ARG A 418 -32.20 -17.06 -3.66
CA ARG A 418 -31.32 -18.12 -3.19
C ARG A 418 -30.80 -18.94 -4.36
N THR A 419 -31.69 -19.34 -5.26
CA THR A 419 -31.32 -20.00 -6.51
C THR A 419 -30.39 -19.11 -7.34
N CYS A 420 -30.67 -17.81 -7.44
CA CYS A 420 -29.79 -16.87 -8.14
C CYS A 420 -28.39 -16.80 -7.53
N TYR A 421 -28.28 -16.63 -6.21
CA TYR A 421 -26.99 -16.64 -5.49
C TYR A 421 -26.18 -17.90 -5.79
N ASP A 422 -26.85 -19.06 -5.82
CA ASP A 422 -26.19 -20.32 -6.09
C ASP A 422 -25.69 -20.47 -7.54
N ILE A 423 -26.32 -19.74 -8.48
CA ILE A 423 -25.93 -19.72 -9.89
C ILE A 423 -24.86 -18.66 -10.17
N ILE A 424 -25.03 -17.44 -9.65
CA ILE A 424 -24.22 -16.28 -10.05
C ILE A 424 -22.83 -16.28 -9.40
N PHE A 425 -22.70 -16.85 -8.20
CA PHE A 425 -21.43 -16.95 -7.49
C PHE A 425 -20.88 -18.37 -7.52
N THR A 426 -19.56 -18.48 -7.72
CA THR A 426 -18.79 -19.70 -7.57
C THR A 426 -18.60 -20.06 -6.09
N GLU A 427 -18.28 -21.32 -5.78
CA GLU A 427 -18.02 -21.74 -4.40
C GLU A 427 -16.87 -20.95 -3.73
N ALA A 428 -15.87 -20.50 -4.50
CA ALA A 428 -14.79 -19.66 -4.01
C ALA A 428 -15.28 -18.24 -3.68
N GLU A 429 -16.14 -17.65 -4.51
CA GLU A 429 -16.75 -16.34 -4.21
C GLU A 429 -17.67 -16.43 -2.98
N LYS A 430 -18.42 -17.54 -2.83
CA LYS A 430 -19.29 -17.78 -1.66
C LYS A 430 -18.54 -17.93 -0.34
N GLU A 431 -17.24 -18.25 -0.36
CA GLU A 431 -16.39 -18.25 0.85
C GLU A 431 -16.19 -16.83 1.40
N HIS A 432 -16.24 -15.82 0.52
CA HIS A 432 -15.97 -14.43 0.85
C HIS A 432 -17.22 -13.54 0.82
N LEU A 433 -18.25 -13.93 0.07
CA LEU A 433 -19.54 -13.26 0.00
C LEU A 433 -20.63 -14.22 0.45
N ALA A 434 -20.92 -14.21 1.76
CA ALA A 434 -22.01 -15.03 2.30
C ALA A 434 -23.38 -14.53 1.78
N TYR A 435 -24.38 -15.39 1.83
CA TYR A 435 -25.72 -15.09 1.31
C TYR A 435 -26.34 -13.83 1.95
N GLU A 436 -26.06 -13.59 3.23
CA GLU A 436 -26.53 -12.39 3.95
C GLU A 436 -25.96 -11.11 3.34
N HIS A 437 -24.67 -11.09 2.97
CA HIS A 437 -24.02 -9.93 2.36
C HIS A 437 -24.54 -9.71 0.94
N PHE A 438 -24.75 -10.80 0.18
CA PHE A 438 -25.42 -10.71 -1.12
C PHE A 438 -26.81 -10.07 -1.01
N LEU A 439 -27.59 -10.38 0.03
CA LEU A 439 -28.90 -9.74 0.23
C LEU A 439 -28.78 -8.25 0.53
N GLU A 440 -27.74 -7.82 1.25
CA GLU A 440 -27.46 -6.40 1.51
C GLU A 440 -27.13 -5.67 0.20
N ASP A 441 -26.23 -6.23 -0.61
CA ASP A 441 -25.86 -5.69 -1.94
C ASP A 441 -27.06 -5.63 -2.88
N TRP A 442 -27.87 -6.69 -2.88
CA TRP A 442 -29.11 -6.75 -3.66
C TRP A 442 -30.11 -5.66 -3.23
N CYS A 443 -30.30 -5.47 -1.93
CA CYS A 443 -31.16 -4.40 -1.42
C CYS A 443 -30.64 -3.02 -1.84
N ALA A 444 -29.33 -2.80 -1.79
CA ALA A 444 -28.72 -1.55 -2.24
C ALA A 444 -28.94 -1.29 -3.74
N TYR A 445 -28.75 -2.33 -4.56
CA TYR A 445 -29.03 -2.31 -6.00
C TYR A 445 -30.49 -1.96 -6.28
N CYS A 446 -31.45 -2.62 -5.62
CA CYS A 446 -32.86 -2.32 -5.79
C CYS A 446 -33.24 -0.90 -5.36
N CYS A 447 -32.61 -0.36 -4.31
CA CYS A 447 -32.89 1.00 -3.82
C CYS A 447 -32.45 2.10 -4.79
N ARG A 448 -31.55 1.81 -5.75
CA ARG A 448 -31.07 2.78 -6.75
C ARG A 448 -31.98 2.89 -7.98
N GLY A 449 -32.79 1.88 -8.27
CA GLY A 449 -33.75 1.93 -9.37
C GLY A 449 -34.94 2.84 -9.02
N ASP A 450 -35.11 3.95 -9.73
CA ASP A 450 -36.22 4.92 -9.60
C ASP A 450 -37.64 4.36 -9.91
N GLY A 451 -37.81 3.02 -9.93
CA GLY A 451 -39.04 2.35 -10.32
C GLY A 451 -39.75 1.66 -9.14
N ASP A 452 -41.02 2.01 -8.92
CA ASP A 452 -41.98 1.44 -7.97
C ASP A 452 -42.37 -0.03 -8.27
N ASP A 453 -41.48 -0.81 -8.89
CA ASP A 453 -41.73 -2.21 -9.27
C ASP A 453 -41.31 -3.16 -8.15
N SER A 454 -42.23 -3.32 -7.19
CA SER A 454 -42.20 -4.34 -6.12
C SER A 454 -41.95 -5.78 -6.61
N THR A 455 -42.08 -6.05 -7.92
CA THR A 455 -41.81 -7.33 -8.57
C THR A 455 -40.34 -7.73 -8.59
N HIS A 456 -39.40 -6.80 -8.53
CA HIS A 456 -37.97 -7.12 -8.58
C HIS A 456 -37.39 -7.54 -7.23
N GLN A 457 -37.99 -7.17 -6.10
CA GLN A 457 -37.38 -7.42 -4.78
C GLN A 457 -37.22 -8.90 -4.40
N THR A 458 -37.93 -9.82 -5.06
CA THR A 458 -38.00 -11.22 -4.65
C THR A 458 -37.22 -12.19 -5.53
N GLY A 459 -36.60 -11.71 -6.61
CA GLY A 459 -35.90 -12.58 -7.54
C GLY A 459 -35.29 -11.87 -8.73
N MET A 460 -34.56 -12.62 -9.55
CA MET A 460 -33.83 -12.09 -10.71
C MET A 460 -34.18 -12.86 -11.98
N THR A 461 -34.24 -12.14 -13.09
CA THR A 461 -34.06 -12.73 -14.42
C THR A 461 -32.56 -12.77 -14.74
N VAL A 462 -32.16 -13.51 -15.79
CA VAL A 462 -30.75 -13.51 -16.22
C VAL A 462 -30.25 -12.11 -16.59
N ALA A 463 -31.10 -11.27 -17.18
CA ALA A 463 -30.72 -9.90 -17.55
C ALA A 463 -30.42 -9.05 -16.30
N ILE A 464 -31.28 -9.16 -15.28
CA ILE A 464 -31.10 -8.44 -14.01
C ILE A 464 -29.89 -8.98 -13.25
N ALA A 465 -29.64 -10.29 -13.29
CA ALA A 465 -28.45 -10.87 -12.68
C ALA A 465 -27.15 -10.37 -13.33
N LEU A 466 -27.12 -10.26 -14.66
CA LEU A 466 -25.95 -9.72 -15.37
C LEU A 466 -25.76 -8.22 -15.09
N ASP A 467 -26.84 -7.45 -14.98
CA ASP A 467 -26.79 -6.03 -14.64
C ASP A 467 -26.31 -5.80 -13.20
N PHE A 468 -26.86 -6.58 -12.26
CA PHE A 468 -26.41 -6.59 -10.86
C PHE A 468 -24.93 -6.93 -10.72
N LEU A 469 -24.45 -7.97 -11.40
CA LEU A 469 -23.03 -8.34 -11.35
C LEU A 469 -22.11 -7.27 -11.96
N LYS A 470 -22.59 -6.47 -12.92
CA LYS A 470 -21.83 -5.34 -13.49
C LYS A 470 -21.81 -4.14 -12.54
N GLU A 471 -22.88 -3.90 -11.81
CA GLU A 471 -22.95 -2.83 -10.79
C GLU A 471 -22.14 -3.19 -9.53
N MET A 472 -21.98 -4.48 -9.21
CA MET A 472 -21.15 -4.95 -8.09
C MET A 472 -19.64 -4.79 -8.32
N GLN A 473 -19.21 -4.67 -9.59
CA GLN A 473 -17.80 -4.43 -9.95
C GLN A 473 -17.42 -2.98 -9.66
#